data_AF-A0A382T3Y8-F1
#
_entry.id   AF-A0A382T3Y8-F1
#
_cell.length_a   1.000
_cell.length_b   1.000
_cell.length_c   1.000
_cell.angle_alpha   90.00
_cell.angle_beta   90.00
_cell.angle_gamma   90.00
#
_symmetry.space_group_name_H-M   'P 1'
#
loop_
_entity.id
_entity.type
_entity.pdbx_description
1 polymer ?
#
loop_
_entity_poly.entity_id
_entity_poly.type
_entity_poly.pdbx_seq_one_letter_code
_entity_poly.pdbx_strand_id
1 'polypeptide(L)'
;MIGIGWLGRLHRRSDSLADFYLAGRSMGFGVLFLTLYATQYSGNTMFGYTGESYRIGFEWTVSVLFMFSIIAGYLLFAPRLVVIARKFQFITPGDYIRERFGSRRLTLLATILMIYALGNYTLAQLK
;
A
#
# COMPACT_ATOMS: atom_id res chain seq x y z
N MET A 1 -2.84 1.04 -19.28
CA MET A 1 -3.55 1.23 -18.00
C MET A 1 -4.98 1.74 -18.15
N ILE A 2 -5.26 2.69 -19.07
CA ILE A 2 -6.62 3.24 -19.25
C ILE A 2 -7.67 2.16 -19.59
N GLY A 3 -7.34 1.21 -20.49
CA GLY A 3 -8.27 0.12 -20.84
C GLY A 3 -8.59 -0.83 -19.66
N ILE A 4 -7.59 -1.16 -18.83
CA ILE A 4 -7.79 -1.98 -17.62
C ILE A 4 -8.65 -1.21 -16.60
N GLY A 5 -8.42 0.10 -16.45
CA GLY A 5 -9.25 0.96 -15.60
C GLY A 5 -10.71 1.06 -16.08
N TRP A 6 -10.93 1.14 -17.40
CA TRP A 6 -12.26 1.15 -17.99
C TRP A 6 -12.99 -0.19 -17.78
N LEU A 7 -12.30 -1.32 -17.98
CA LEU A 7 -12.85 -2.65 -17.68
C LEU A 7 -13.16 -2.81 -16.20
N GLY A 8 -12.31 -2.31 -15.31
CA GLY A 8 -12.56 -2.29 -13.87
C GLY A 8 -13.80 -1.46 -13.50
N ARG A 9 -13.99 -0.31 -14.16
CA ARG A 9 -15.20 0.52 -13.98
C ARG A 9 -16.46 -0.20 -14.41
N LEU A 10 -16.42 -0.94 -15.53
CA LEU A 10 -17.56 -1.72 -16.03
C LEU A 10 -17.92 -2.89 -15.12
N HIS A 11 -16.94 -3.47 -14.42
CA HIS A 11 -17.15 -4.60 -13.51
C HIS A 11 -17.48 -4.18 -12.07
N ARG A 12 -17.71 -2.88 -11.82
CA ARG A 12 -18.10 -2.38 -10.51
C ARG A 12 -19.46 -2.95 -10.13
N ARG A 13 -19.58 -3.52 -8.92
CA ARG A 13 -20.79 -4.22 -8.46
C ARG A 13 -21.73 -3.30 -7.67
N SER A 14 -21.21 -2.23 -7.07
CA SER A 14 -22.01 -1.26 -6.32
C SER A 14 -21.37 0.12 -6.30
N ASP A 15 -22.16 1.17 -6.11
CA ASP A 15 -21.65 2.53 -5.91
C ASP A 15 -21.07 2.80 -4.52
N SER A 16 -20.73 1.75 -3.75
CA SER A 16 -20.15 1.90 -2.41
C SER A 16 -18.66 2.24 -2.43
N LEU A 17 -18.19 2.88 -1.34
CA LEU A 17 -16.77 3.15 -1.10
C LEU A 17 -15.96 1.87 -0.91
N ALA A 18 -16.56 0.84 -0.30
CA ALA A 18 -15.90 -0.46 -0.13
C ALA A 18 -15.68 -1.16 -1.48
N ASP A 19 -16.60 -1.01 -2.43
CA ASP A 19 -16.40 -1.54 -3.79
C ASP A 19 -15.32 -0.76 -4.54
N PHE A 20 -15.29 0.56 -4.40
CA PHE A 20 -14.28 1.39 -5.04
C PHE A 20 -12.86 1.18 -4.49
N TYR A 21 -12.68 1.21 -3.17
CA TYR A 21 -11.36 1.13 -2.53
C TYR A 21 -10.87 -0.29 -2.26
N LEU A 22 -11.78 -1.25 -2.07
CA LEU A 22 -11.43 -2.63 -1.70
C LEU A 22 -11.85 -3.66 -2.75
N ALA A 23 -12.41 -3.25 -3.89
CA ALA A 23 -13.01 -4.14 -4.90
C ALA A 23 -13.98 -5.16 -4.29
N GLY A 24 -14.82 -4.70 -3.35
CA GLY A 24 -15.77 -5.55 -2.63
C GLY A 24 -15.10 -6.63 -1.77
N ARG A 25 -13.81 -6.46 -1.45
CA ARG A 25 -12.94 -7.44 -0.76
C ARG A 25 -12.83 -8.79 -1.47
N SER A 26 -13.01 -8.78 -2.80
CA SER A 26 -12.97 -9.97 -3.67
C SER A 26 -11.56 -10.32 -4.16
N MET A 27 -10.58 -9.41 -3.98
CA MET A 27 -9.19 -9.67 -4.39
C MET A 27 -8.58 -10.83 -3.60
N GLY A 28 -8.10 -11.84 -4.34
CA GLY A 28 -7.38 -12.97 -3.76
C GLY A 28 -5.98 -12.59 -3.27
N PHE A 29 -5.37 -13.48 -2.48
CA PHE A 29 -4.05 -13.26 -1.89
C PHE A 29 -2.96 -12.93 -2.92
N GLY A 30 -2.93 -13.63 -4.05
CA GLY A 30 -1.93 -13.39 -5.11
C GLY A 30 -2.02 -11.98 -5.71
N VAL A 31 -3.24 -11.49 -5.97
CA VAL A 31 -3.43 -10.12 -6.49
C VAL A 31 -2.98 -9.10 -5.46
N LEU A 32 -3.39 -9.25 -4.20
CA LEU A 32 -2.98 -8.36 -3.12
C LEU A 32 -1.46 -8.36 -2.90
N PHE A 33 -0.82 -9.53 -2.99
CA PHE A 33 0.63 -9.67 -2.89
C PHE A 33 1.34 -8.92 -4.02
N LEU A 34 0.90 -9.10 -5.27
CA LEU A 34 1.49 -8.40 -6.42
C LEU A 34 1.28 -6.88 -6.33
N THR A 35 0.11 -6.42 -5.90
CA THR A 35 -0.17 -5.00 -5.69
C THR A 35 0.71 -4.39 -4.59
N LEU A 36 1.00 -5.14 -3.53
CA LEU A 36 1.90 -4.70 -2.46
C LEU A 36 3.33 -4.49 -2.97
N TYR A 37 3.84 -5.43 -3.78
CA TYR A 37 5.14 -5.28 -4.45
C TYR A 37 5.17 -4.11 -5.42
N ALA A 38 4.14 -3.97 -6.25
CA ALA A 38 4.02 -2.88 -7.22
C ALA A 38 3.94 -1.50 -6.54
N THR A 39 3.40 -1.42 -5.33
CA THR A 39 3.33 -0.17 -4.56
C THR A 39 4.68 0.18 -3.93
N GLN A 40 5.40 -0.82 -3.40
CA GLN A 40 6.68 -0.59 -2.74
C GLN A 40 7.80 -0.22 -3.70
N TYR A 41 7.78 -0.74 -4.93
CA TYR A 41 8.86 -0.53 -5.88
C TYR A 41 8.35 0.29 -7.07
N SER A 42 8.82 1.54 -7.11
CA SER A 42 8.48 2.49 -8.16
C SER A 42 9.64 2.69 -9.14
N GLY A 43 9.44 3.53 -10.15
CA GLY A 43 10.50 3.99 -11.05
C GLY A 43 11.67 4.62 -10.30
N ASN A 44 11.42 5.49 -9.32
CA ASN A 44 12.48 6.10 -8.49
C ASN A 44 13.33 5.04 -7.76
N THR A 45 12.70 3.97 -7.23
CA THR A 45 13.42 2.87 -6.61
C THR A 45 14.32 2.14 -7.61
N MET A 46 13.83 1.91 -8.84
CA MET A 46 14.63 1.26 -9.88
C MET A 46 15.87 2.09 -10.26
N PHE A 47 15.72 3.40 -10.47
CA PHE A 47 16.85 4.29 -10.77
C PHE A 47 17.83 4.41 -9.59
N GLY A 48 17.31 4.50 -8.36
CA GLY A 48 18.16 4.52 -7.16
C GLY A 48 18.96 3.22 -7.02
N TYR A 49 18.31 2.07 -7.24
CA TYR A 49 18.99 0.77 -7.17
C TYR A 49 20.06 0.61 -8.24
N THR A 50 19.78 0.96 -9.50
CA THR A 50 20.77 0.82 -10.58
C THR A 50 21.92 1.81 -10.45
N GLY A 51 21.64 3.06 -10.04
CA GLY A 51 22.65 4.08 -9.80
C GLY A 51 23.62 3.68 -8.68
N GLU A 52 23.09 3.11 -7.59
CA GLU A 52 23.94 2.65 -6.50
C GLU A 52 24.67 1.35 -6.83
N SER A 53 24.04 0.44 -7.57
CA SER A 53 24.71 -0.76 -8.10
C SER A 53 25.87 -0.41 -9.03
N TYR A 54 25.79 0.69 -9.78
CA TYR A 54 26.90 1.18 -10.60
C TYR A 54 28.08 1.66 -9.76
N ARG A 55 27.83 2.25 -8.58
CA ARG A 55 28.86 2.80 -7.69
C ARG A 55 29.48 1.75 -6.76
N ILE A 56 28.65 0.90 -6.16
CA ILE A 56 29.05 -0.10 -5.16
C ILE A 56 29.39 -1.45 -5.82
N GLY A 57 28.79 -1.75 -6.97
CA GLY A 57 28.94 -3.03 -7.65
C GLY A 57 28.03 -4.12 -7.07
N PHE A 58 28.43 -5.39 -7.25
CA PHE A 58 27.60 -6.57 -6.98
C PHE A 58 27.14 -6.70 -5.52
N GLU A 59 27.91 -6.16 -4.57
CA GLU A 59 27.58 -6.20 -3.14
C GLU A 59 26.21 -5.56 -2.85
N TRP A 60 25.82 -4.55 -3.62
CA TRP A 60 24.53 -3.86 -3.47
C TRP A 60 23.32 -4.76 -3.78
N THR A 61 23.51 -5.92 -4.41
CA THR A 61 22.46 -6.91 -4.67
C THR A 61 21.79 -7.40 -3.37
N VAL A 62 22.50 -7.32 -2.22
CA VAL A 62 21.90 -7.63 -0.90
C VAL A 62 20.69 -6.76 -0.59
N SER A 63 20.61 -5.52 -1.13
CA SER A 63 19.46 -4.64 -0.95
C SER A 63 18.16 -5.25 -1.47
N VAL A 64 18.23 -6.12 -2.49
CA VAL A 64 17.07 -6.88 -2.97
C VAL A 64 16.51 -7.77 -1.87
N LEU A 65 17.37 -8.48 -1.12
CA LEU A 65 16.92 -9.33 -0.01
C LEU A 65 16.25 -8.50 1.09
N PHE A 66 16.79 -7.32 1.41
CA PHE A 66 16.18 -6.39 2.36
C PHE A 66 14.83 -5.88 1.87
N MET A 67 14.71 -5.57 0.59
CA MET A 67 13.45 -5.19 -0.06
C MET A 67 12.39 -6.29 0.12
N PHE A 68 12.68 -7.55 -0.26
CA PHE A 68 11.78 -8.69 -0.05
C PHE A 68 11.38 -8.85 1.44
N SER A 69 12.32 -8.63 2.35
CA SER A 69 12.11 -8.78 3.80
C SER A 69 11.09 -7.79 4.37
N ILE A 70 10.97 -6.59 3.81
CA ILE A 70 9.95 -5.60 4.23
C ILE A 70 8.54 -6.18 4.07
N ILE A 71 8.29 -6.84 2.94
CA ILE A 71 6.97 -7.41 2.64
C ILE A 71 6.72 -8.65 3.49
N ALA A 72 7.74 -9.47 3.73
CA ALA A 72 7.65 -10.56 4.72
C ALA A 72 7.30 -10.03 6.12
N GLY A 73 7.87 -8.89 6.52
CA GLY A 73 7.53 -8.19 7.76
C GLY A 73 6.04 -7.80 7.83
N TYR A 74 5.47 -7.28 6.74
CA TYR A 74 4.05 -6.99 6.68
C TYR A 74 3.18 -8.24 6.88
N LEU A 75 3.59 -9.39 6.36
CA LEU A 75 2.84 -10.64 6.53
C LEU A 75 2.77 -11.12 7.99
N LEU A 76 3.63 -10.63 8.89
CA LEU A 76 3.56 -10.96 10.31
C LEU A 76 2.30 -10.38 11.00
N PHE A 77 1.82 -9.22 10.55
CA PHE A 77 0.69 -8.54 11.18
C PHE A 77 -0.50 -8.28 10.25
N ALA A 78 -0.29 -8.18 8.93
CA ALA A 78 -1.33 -7.89 7.96
C ALA A 78 -2.49 -8.91 7.99
N PRO A 79 -2.28 -10.24 8.10
CA PRO A 79 -3.38 -11.20 8.16
C PRO A 79 -4.33 -10.94 9.33
N ARG A 80 -3.77 -10.61 10.51
CA ARG A 80 -4.57 -10.27 11.70
C ARG A 80 -5.36 -8.98 11.49
N LEU A 81 -4.72 -7.97 10.90
CA LEU A 81 -5.34 -6.68 10.58
C LEU A 81 -6.47 -6.83 9.55
N VAL A 82 -6.33 -7.70 8.55
CA VAL A 82 -7.38 -8.00 7.56
C VAL A 82 -8.61 -8.62 8.23
N VAL A 83 -8.43 -9.53 9.19
CA VAL A 83 -9.56 -10.12 9.93
C VAL A 83 -10.31 -9.05 10.73
N ILE A 84 -9.59 -8.18 11.44
CA ILE A 84 -10.18 -7.07 12.20
C ILE A 84 -10.89 -6.09 11.26
N ALA A 85 -10.26 -5.70 10.15
CA ALA A 85 -10.83 -4.79 9.18
C ALA A 85 -12.11 -5.36 8.53
N ARG A 86 -12.18 -6.67 8.32
CA ARG A 86 -13.40 -7.35 7.86
C ARG A 86 -14.48 -7.38 8.96
N LYS A 87 -14.12 -7.59 10.22
CA LYS A 87 -15.09 -7.61 11.34
C LYS A 87 -15.75 -6.25 11.53
N PHE A 88 -14.98 -5.18 11.54
CA PHE A 88 -15.46 -3.81 11.80
C PHE A 88 -15.71 -3.00 10.53
N GLN A 89 -15.63 -3.63 9.36
CA GLN A 89 -15.90 -3.01 8.07
C GLN A 89 -15.05 -1.77 7.77
N PHE A 90 -13.78 -1.76 8.19
CA PHE A 90 -12.88 -0.64 7.94
C PHE A 90 -12.61 -0.45 6.45
N ILE A 91 -12.50 0.83 6.06
CA ILE A 91 -12.11 1.26 4.72
C ILE A 91 -10.75 1.97 4.79
N THR A 92 -10.49 2.72 5.86
CA THR A 92 -9.24 3.48 6.02
C THR A 92 -8.42 2.99 7.21
N PRO A 93 -7.08 3.20 7.21
CA PRO A 93 -6.26 2.99 8.41
C PRO A 93 -6.69 3.87 9.59
N GLY A 94 -7.26 5.05 9.31
CA GLY A 94 -7.83 5.93 10.33
C GLY A 94 -9.00 5.30 11.09
N ASP A 95 -9.82 4.46 10.44
CA ASP A 95 -10.91 3.74 11.11
C ASP A 95 -10.36 2.74 12.14
N TYR A 96 -9.26 2.06 11.82
CA TYR A 96 -8.57 1.18 12.76
C TYR A 96 -8.02 1.96 13.97
N ILE A 97 -7.39 3.12 13.75
CA ILE A 97 -6.86 3.96 14.84
C ILE A 97 -8.00 4.47 15.73
N ARG A 98 -9.11 4.89 15.12
CA ARG A 98 -10.30 5.34 15.85
C ARG A 98 -10.87 4.23 16.73
N GLU A 99 -11.03 3.02 16.18
CA GLU A 99 -11.53 1.88 16.95
C GLU A 99 -10.56 1.46 18.06
N ARG A 100 -9.26 1.45 17.77
CA ARG A 100 -8.24 0.95 18.71
C ARG A 100 -8.04 1.86 19.91
N PHE A 101 -8.12 3.19 19.71
CA PHE A 101 -7.76 4.20 20.71
C PHE A 101 -8.92 5.09 21.16
N GLY A 102 -10.08 5.06 20.50
CA GLY A 102 -11.25 5.87 20.84
C GLY A 102 -11.07 7.39 20.67
N SER A 103 -9.92 7.86 20.20
CA SER A 103 -9.58 9.29 20.13
C SER A 103 -9.70 9.85 18.72
N ARG A 104 -10.64 10.78 18.55
CA ARG A 104 -10.83 11.53 17.29
C ARG A 104 -9.64 12.41 16.96
N ARG A 105 -9.01 13.03 17.97
CA ARG A 105 -7.83 13.89 17.79
C ARG A 105 -6.64 13.09 17.26
N LEU A 106 -6.38 11.92 17.85
CA LEU A 106 -5.31 11.02 17.40
C LEU A 106 -5.55 10.53 15.98
N THR A 107 -6.79 10.14 15.66
CA THR A 107 -7.16 9.68 14.33
C THR A 107 -6.94 10.77 13.28
N LEU A 108 -7.32 12.02 13.59
CA LEU A 108 -7.16 13.16 12.69
C LEU A 108 -5.67 13.46 12.47
N LEU A 109 -4.88 13.52 13.55
CA LEU A 109 -3.44 13.73 13.46
C LEU A 109 -2.76 12.65 12.62
N ALA A 110 -3.05 11.38 12.88
CA ALA A 110 -2.51 10.26 12.12
C ALA A 110 -2.89 10.34 10.63
N THR A 111 -4.15 10.67 10.34
CA THR A 111 -4.62 10.84 8.96
C THR A 111 -3.90 11.97 8.24
N ILE A 112 -3.71 13.12 8.89
CA ILE A 112 -2.97 14.26 8.32
C ILE A 112 -1.52 13.86 8.02
N LEU A 113 -0.86 13.19 8.96
CA LEU A 113 0.52 12.72 8.78
C LEU A 113 0.63 11.71 7.62
N MET A 114 -0.32 10.78 7.51
CA MET A 114 -0.37 9.83 6.39
C MET A 114 -0.54 10.54 5.04
N ILE A 115 -1.44 11.54 4.96
CA ILE A 115 -1.63 12.34 3.74
C ILE A 115 -0.37 13.13 3.39
N TYR A 116 0.26 13.76 4.39
CA TYR A 116 1.50 14.51 4.18
C TYR A 116 2.63 13.61 3.66
N ALA A 117 2.81 12.42 4.26
CA ALA A 117 3.81 11.45 3.83
C ALA A 117 3.55 10.98 2.39
N LEU A 118 2.30 10.66 2.04
CA LEU A 118 1.93 10.27 0.68
C LEU A 118 2.16 11.41 -0.32
N GLY A 119 1.82 12.64 0.03
CA GLY A 119 2.06 13.81 -0.82
C GLY A 119 3.56 14.03 -1.09
N ASN A 120 4.40 13.89 -0.05
CA ASN A 120 5.85 13.98 -0.21
C ASN A 120 6.40 12.84 -1.09
N TYR A 121 5.92 11.60 -0.89
CA TYR A 121 6.29 10.47 -1.73
C TYR A 121 5.93 10.70 -3.20
N THR A 122 4.71 11.17 -3.50
CA THR A 122 4.30 11.48 -4.88
C THR A 122 5.17 12.57 -5.50
N LEU A 123 5.50 13.63 -4.75
CA LEU A 123 6.41 14.67 -5.23
C LEU A 123 7.81 14.13 -5.54
N ALA A 124 8.30 13.17 -4.76
CA ALA A 124 9.59 12.52 -5.02
C ALA A 124 9.58 11.67 -6.29
N GLN A 125 8.43 11.13 -6.72
CA GLN A 125 8.32 10.35 -7.96
C GLN A 125 8.22 11.21 -9.23
N LEU A 126 7.90 12.50 -9.08
CA LEU A 126 7.73 13.44 -10.20
C LEU A 126 9.01 14.23 -10.52
N LYS A 127 10.05 14.11 -9.69
CA LYS A 127 11.37 14.70 -9.90
C LYS A 127 12.27 13.73 -10.66
#